data_AF-A0A9N7V2Y3-F1
#
_entry.id   AF-A0A9N7V2Y3-F1
#
_cell.length_a   1.000
_cell.length_b   1.000
_cell.length_c   1.000
_cell.angle_alpha   90.00
_cell.angle_beta   90.00
_cell.angle_gamma   90.00
#
_symmetry.space_group_name_H-M   'P 1'
#
loop_
_entity.id
_entity.type
_entity.pdbx_description
1 polymer ?
#
loop_
_entity_poly.entity_id
_entity_poly.type
_entity_poly.pdbx_seq_one_letter_code
_entity_poly.pdbx_strand_id
1 'polypeptide(L)'
;MGLNDSSPGAMRNGRGLSDQWAESVVVRPRTTERHITVHKRLVLGFALSILTLIIVTAVAVVLSVRFEECSETNGDGATGESGSRGSGGSSRMNGSKGERTGERGDEEAVQPWRNLRLPGSVRPRHYDLRLAVNMENFTFSGELSIELECINATRFIVLHADRLEVLTRRMW
;
A
#
# COMPACT_ATOMS: atom_id res chain seq x y z
N MET A 1 28.48 -61.46 -32.82
CA MET A 1 27.22 -60.81 -32.38
C MET A 1 27.18 -60.79 -30.87
N GLY A 2 26.84 -59.65 -30.26
CA GLY A 2 26.61 -59.55 -28.82
C GLY A 2 27.24 -58.31 -28.18
N LEU A 3 26.73 -57.13 -28.55
CA LEU A 3 26.93 -55.88 -27.80
C LEU A 3 26.09 -55.95 -26.53
N ASN A 4 26.67 -55.64 -25.37
CA ASN A 4 25.92 -55.11 -24.24
C ASN A 4 26.79 -54.14 -23.42
N ASP A 5 26.70 -52.88 -23.81
CA ASP A 5 26.88 -51.73 -22.92
C ASP A 5 25.91 -51.83 -21.73
N SER A 6 26.37 -51.42 -20.54
CA SER A 6 25.64 -50.48 -19.65
C SER A 6 26.28 -50.43 -18.25
N SER A 7 27.06 -49.38 -18.00
CA SER A 7 27.22 -48.81 -16.65
C SER A 7 26.01 -47.93 -16.33
N PRO A 8 25.59 -47.88 -15.05
CA PRO A 8 25.10 -46.61 -14.51
C PRO A 8 25.72 -46.26 -13.15
N GLY A 9 25.96 -44.96 -12.99
CA GLY A 9 26.71 -44.36 -11.91
C GLY A 9 26.04 -44.41 -10.53
N ALA A 10 26.88 -44.58 -9.52
CA ALA A 10 26.54 -44.31 -8.13
C ALA A 10 26.96 -42.88 -7.77
N MET A 11 26.11 -41.90 -8.11
CA MET A 11 26.19 -40.56 -7.52
C MET A 11 25.66 -40.63 -6.08
N ARG A 12 26.57 -40.64 -5.11
CA ARG A 12 26.27 -40.64 -3.68
C ARG A 12 25.87 -39.22 -3.27
N ASN A 13 24.57 -38.96 -3.22
CA ASN A 13 23.96 -37.68 -2.83
C ASN A 13 24.24 -37.38 -1.35
N GLY A 14 25.06 -36.36 -1.07
CA GLY A 14 25.33 -35.84 0.28
C GLY A 14 24.25 -34.86 0.78
N ARG A 15 23.00 -35.32 0.93
CA ARG A 15 21.88 -34.50 1.44
C ARG A 15 21.35 -35.02 2.78
N GLY A 16 22.22 -35.12 3.79
CA GLY A 16 21.84 -35.75 5.07
C GLY A 16 22.17 -34.99 6.35
N LEU A 17 22.80 -33.81 6.29
CA LEU A 17 23.34 -33.15 7.50
C LEU A 17 22.72 -31.77 7.79
N SER A 18 21.91 -31.19 6.91
CA SER A 18 21.30 -29.86 7.13
C SER A 18 20.08 -29.90 8.06
N ASP A 19 19.37 -31.03 8.11
CA ASP A 19 18.03 -31.06 8.71
C ASP A 19 18.06 -31.36 10.22
N GLN A 20 19.23 -31.75 10.75
CA GLN A 20 19.39 -32.13 12.15
C GLN A 20 19.28 -30.93 13.11
N TRP A 21 19.52 -29.70 12.64
CA TRP A 21 19.40 -28.48 13.46
C TRP A 21 17.95 -27.99 13.60
N ALA A 22 17.03 -28.42 12.73
CA ALA A 22 15.65 -27.96 12.75
C ALA A 22 14.79 -28.70 13.79
N GLU A 23 15.10 -29.97 14.05
CA GLU A 23 14.26 -30.87 14.86
C GLU A 23 14.47 -30.73 16.39
N SER A 24 15.60 -30.16 16.86
CA SER A 24 15.84 -30.00 18.30
C SER A 24 15.26 -28.72 18.89
N VAL A 25 14.68 -27.83 18.08
CA VAL A 25 14.00 -26.63 18.57
C VAL A 25 12.57 -27.01 18.91
N VAL A 26 12.36 -27.53 20.12
CA VAL A 26 11.04 -27.53 20.74
C VAL A 26 10.62 -26.07 20.90
N VAL A 27 9.85 -25.58 19.94
CA VAL A 27 9.23 -24.27 19.98
C VAL A 27 8.26 -24.29 21.15
N ARG A 28 8.69 -23.74 22.28
CA ARG A 28 7.82 -23.45 23.42
C ARG A 28 6.63 -22.64 22.87
N PRO A 29 5.38 -23.12 22.98
CA PRO A 29 4.23 -22.34 22.54
C PRO A 29 4.21 -21.07 23.38
N ARG A 30 4.57 -19.94 22.78
CA ARG A 30 4.39 -18.64 23.43
C ARG A 30 2.88 -18.45 23.52
N THR A 31 2.40 -18.38 24.75
CA THR A 31 1.03 -18.07 25.13
C THR A 31 0.56 -16.80 24.41
N THR A 32 -0.14 -16.96 23.30
CA THR A 32 -0.91 -15.87 22.67
C THR A 32 -2.22 -15.74 23.45
N GLU A 33 -2.10 -15.24 24.67
CA GLU A 33 -3.24 -14.86 25.50
C GLU A 33 -3.05 -13.39 25.88
N ARG A 34 -3.24 -12.48 24.90
CA ARG A 34 -3.49 -11.03 25.14
C ARG A 34 -3.77 -10.18 23.90
N HIS A 35 -4.37 -10.71 22.83
CA HIS A 35 -4.65 -9.86 21.65
C HIS A 35 -5.99 -10.09 20.93
N ILE A 36 -7.05 -10.43 21.67
CA ILE A 36 -8.42 -10.56 21.10
C ILE A 36 -9.36 -9.44 21.58
N THR A 37 -9.00 -8.71 22.63
CA THR A 37 -9.84 -7.64 23.20
C THR A 37 -9.65 -6.28 22.54
N VAL A 38 -8.50 -6.00 21.91
CA VAL A 38 -8.21 -4.69 21.31
C VAL A 38 -8.96 -4.49 20.00
N HIS A 39 -9.03 -5.52 19.14
CA HIS A 39 -9.76 -5.45 17.87
C HIS A 39 -11.25 -5.21 18.09
N LYS A 40 -11.87 -5.84 19.11
CA LYS A 40 -13.29 -5.61 19.42
C LYS A 40 -13.56 -4.19 19.93
N ARG A 41 -12.64 -3.62 20.72
CA ARG A 41 -12.76 -2.24 21.22
C ARG A 41 -12.55 -1.19 20.13
N LEU A 42 -11.60 -1.43 19.22
CA LEU A 42 -11.36 -0.56 18.07
C LEU A 42 -12.50 -0.65 17.05
N VAL A 43 -12.98 -1.87 16.77
CA VAL A 43 -14.15 -2.09 15.90
C VAL A 43 -15.41 -1.49 16.50
N LEU A 44 -15.64 -1.60 17.81
CA LEU A 44 -16.76 -0.95 18.49
C LEU A 44 -16.67 0.57 18.38
N GLY A 45 -15.47 1.15 18.59
CA GLY A 45 -15.25 2.59 18.44
C GLY A 45 -15.53 3.09 17.01
N PHE A 46 -15.02 2.37 16.01
CA PHE A 46 -15.25 2.68 14.59
C PHE A 46 -16.73 2.54 14.21
N ALA A 47 -17.40 1.49 14.67
CA ALA A 47 -18.83 1.27 14.41
C ALA A 47 -19.70 2.37 15.03
N LEU A 48 -19.41 2.79 16.27
CA LEU A 48 -20.10 3.91 16.92
C LEU A 48 -19.84 5.23 16.17
N SER A 49 -18.61 5.48 15.72
CA SER A 49 -18.25 6.66 14.94
C SER A 49 -18.98 6.71 13.58
N ILE A 50 -19.14 5.58 12.90
CA ILE A 50 -19.88 5.53 11.63
C ILE A 50 -21.37 5.76 11.87
N LEU A 51 -21.94 5.11 12.90
CA LEU A 51 -23.36 5.24 13.21
C LEU A 51 -23.73 6.69 13.54
N THR A 52 -22.93 7.40 14.33
CA THR A 52 -23.17 8.81 14.63
C THR A 52 -23.08 9.69 13.39
N LEU A 53 -22.10 9.45 12.51
CA LEU A 53 -21.96 10.18 11.24
C LEU A 53 -23.21 10.00 10.36
N ILE A 54 -23.70 8.76 10.22
CA ILE A 54 -24.92 8.47 9.45
C ILE A 54 -26.13 9.20 10.03
N ILE A 55 -26.32 9.17 11.35
CA ILE A 55 -27.45 9.87 12.00
C ILE A 55 -27.37 11.38 11.76
N VAL A 56 -26.20 12.00 11.93
CA VAL A 56 -26.00 13.44 11.71
C VAL A 56 -26.30 13.81 10.26
N THR A 57 -25.80 13.03 9.30
CA THR A 57 -26.08 13.26 7.87
C THR A 57 -27.55 13.09 7.53
N ALA A 58 -28.23 12.09 8.09
CA ALA A 58 -29.66 11.87 7.87
C ALA A 58 -30.50 13.03 8.45
N VAL A 59 -30.19 13.49 9.67
CA VAL A 59 -30.86 14.65 10.27
C VAL A 59 -30.63 15.90 9.42
N ALA A 60 -29.40 16.15 8.95
CA ALA A 60 -29.11 17.29 8.09
C ALA A 60 -29.94 17.25 6.79
N VAL A 61 -29.99 16.09 6.11
CA VAL A 61 -30.79 15.92 4.89
C VAL A 61 -32.28 16.09 5.18
N VAL A 62 -32.81 15.51 6.25
CA VAL A 62 -34.22 15.67 6.63
C VAL A 62 -34.55 17.13 6.92
N LEU A 63 -33.68 17.86 7.63
CA LEU A 63 -33.88 19.29 7.90
C LEU A 63 -33.79 20.12 6.61
N SER A 64 -32.86 19.80 5.70
CA SER A 64 -32.76 20.47 4.40
C SER A 64 -33.99 20.22 3.52
N VAL A 65 -34.51 18.99 3.49
CA VAL A 65 -35.73 18.64 2.73
C VAL A 65 -36.97 19.28 3.35
N ARG A 66 -36.99 19.53 4.66
CA ARG A 66 -38.09 20.22 5.35
C ARG A 66 -38.07 21.74 5.22
N PHE A 67 -36.94 22.33 4.79
CA PHE A 67 -36.84 23.78 4.59
C PHE A 67 -37.36 24.25 3.23
N GLU A 68 -37.58 23.32 2.30
CA GLU A 68 -38.08 23.61 0.95
C GLU A 68 -39.60 23.40 0.87
N GLU A 69 -40.37 24.05 1.75
CA GLU A 69 -41.81 24.21 1.53
C GLU A 69 -42.24 25.66 1.83
N CYS A 70 -42.48 26.39 0.73
CA CYS A 70 -43.07 27.72 0.54
C CYS A 70 -42.27 28.98 0.88
N SER A 71 -41.69 29.60 -0.17
CA SER A 71 -42.35 30.76 -0.81
C SER A 71 -42.04 30.87 -2.32
N GLU A 72 -43.04 30.48 -3.12
CA GLU A 72 -43.48 31.05 -4.40
C GLU A 72 -43.37 32.61 -4.46
N THR A 73 -43.25 33.34 -5.58
CA THR A 73 -43.66 33.10 -6.97
C THR A 73 -43.31 34.29 -7.89
N ASN A 74 -43.33 34.05 -9.21
CA ASN A 74 -43.56 34.95 -10.38
C ASN A 74 -42.39 35.54 -11.20
N GLY A 75 -42.44 35.27 -12.52
CA GLY A 75 -42.16 36.29 -13.53
C GLY A 75 -41.57 35.80 -14.86
N ASP A 76 -42.43 35.35 -15.78
CA ASP A 76 -42.16 34.85 -17.14
C ASP A 76 -41.46 35.83 -18.12
N GLY A 77 -40.94 35.30 -19.24
CA GLY A 77 -41.03 36.02 -20.53
C GLY A 77 -39.92 35.89 -21.60
N ALA A 78 -40.18 35.02 -22.59
CA ALA A 78 -40.11 35.29 -24.05
C ALA A 78 -38.76 35.39 -24.85
N THR A 79 -38.55 34.37 -25.69
CA THR A 79 -38.28 34.35 -27.16
C THR A 79 -37.18 35.20 -27.82
N GLY A 80 -36.36 34.58 -28.68
CA GLY A 80 -35.62 35.28 -29.76
C GLY A 80 -34.46 34.52 -30.43
N GLU A 81 -34.81 33.68 -31.41
CA GLU A 81 -34.13 33.27 -32.66
C GLU A 81 -32.69 33.73 -33.01
N SER A 82 -31.87 32.83 -33.58
CA SER A 82 -31.28 32.98 -34.94
C SER A 82 -30.23 31.90 -35.22
N GLY A 83 -30.36 31.20 -36.35
CA GLY A 83 -29.46 30.15 -36.80
C GLY A 83 -28.37 30.64 -37.76
N SER A 84 -27.24 29.94 -37.82
CA SER A 84 -26.50 29.73 -39.06
C SER A 84 -25.28 28.80 -38.92
N ARG A 85 -25.19 27.91 -39.91
CA ARG A 85 -23.98 27.41 -40.62
C ARG A 85 -23.14 26.29 -39.98
N GLY A 86 -22.97 25.23 -40.78
CA GLY A 86 -21.76 24.40 -40.72
C GLY A 86 -21.97 22.93 -41.09
N SER A 87 -21.87 22.62 -42.39
CA SER A 87 -21.82 21.28 -42.96
C SER A 87 -20.47 20.60 -42.71
N GLY A 88 -20.46 19.27 -42.51
CA GLY A 88 -19.25 18.44 -42.53
C GLY A 88 -19.48 17.05 -41.93
N GLY A 89 -19.64 16.04 -42.79
CA GLY A 89 -20.04 14.69 -42.40
C GLY A 89 -18.93 13.67 -42.11
N SER A 90 -19.40 12.54 -41.57
CA SER A 90 -18.87 11.16 -41.62
C SER A 90 -17.61 10.79 -40.82
N SER A 91 -17.79 10.11 -39.68
CA SER A 91 -17.73 8.62 -39.58
C SER A 91 -17.67 8.13 -38.11
N ARG A 92 -18.75 7.45 -37.69
CA ARG A 92 -18.85 6.20 -36.88
C ARG A 92 -17.52 5.68 -36.24
N MET A 93 -17.41 5.24 -34.97
CA MET A 93 -18.35 4.63 -34.01
C MET A 93 -17.94 4.81 -32.53
N ASN A 94 -18.97 4.62 -31.69
CA ASN A 94 -19.07 4.61 -30.23
C ASN A 94 -18.17 3.58 -29.51
N GLY A 95 -17.75 3.92 -28.29
CA GLY A 95 -16.97 3.06 -27.40
C GLY A 95 -16.66 3.69 -26.04
N SER A 96 -17.72 4.09 -25.34
CA SER A 96 -17.85 4.32 -23.88
C SER A 96 -16.74 3.79 -22.96
N LYS A 97 -16.24 4.64 -22.03
CA LYS A 97 -16.23 4.41 -20.56
C LYS A 97 -15.57 5.55 -19.77
N GLY A 98 -16.36 6.30 -18.99
CA GLY A 98 -15.94 6.90 -17.72
C GLY A 98 -15.81 8.42 -17.62
N GLU A 99 -16.87 9.07 -17.14
CA GLU A 99 -16.87 10.35 -16.40
C GLU A 99 -15.63 10.50 -15.48
N ARG A 100 -14.93 11.64 -15.50
CA ARG A 100 -15.21 12.84 -14.69
C ARG A 100 -15.53 12.56 -13.22
N THR A 101 -14.52 12.69 -12.38
CA THR A 101 -14.68 13.25 -11.04
C THR A 101 -13.49 14.15 -10.77
N GLY A 102 -13.75 15.45 -10.58
CA GLY A 102 -12.78 16.34 -10.01
C GLY A 102 -12.71 16.11 -8.51
N GLU A 103 -11.50 16.10 -7.96
CA GLU A 103 -11.28 16.41 -6.56
C GLU A 103 -10.19 17.47 -6.46
N ARG A 104 -10.56 18.52 -5.75
CA ARG A 104 -9.83 19.75 -5.53
C ARG A 104 -9.13 19.56 -4.19
N GLY A 105 -7.81 19.62 -4.19
CA GLY A 105 -7.01 19.84 -2.99
C GLY A 105 -6.80 18.61 -2.13
N ASP A 106 -5.67 17.96 -2.34
CA ASP A 106 -4.72 17.64 -1.29
C ASP A 106 -3.34 17.80 -1.94
N GLU A 107 -2.47 18.66 -1.41
CA GLU A 107 -1.03 18.56 -1.69
C GLU A 107 -0.51 17.32 -0.95
N GLU A 108 -1.04 16.14 -1.34
CA GLU A 108 -0.61 14.85 -0.87
C GLU A 108 0.82 14.71 -1.38
N ALA A 109 1.80 14.91 -0.51
CA ALA A 109 3.21 14.82 -0.83
C ALA A 109 3.45 13.51 -1.58
N VAL A 110 3.59 13.61 -2.90
CA VAL A 110 3.67 12.45 -3.79
C VAL A 110 4.86 11.63 -3.34
N GLN A 111 4.59 10.49 -2.69
CA GLN A 111 5.66 9.61 -2.25
C GLN A 111 6.50 9.23 -3.49
N PRO A 112 7.84 9.33 -3.40
CA PRO A 112 8.71 9.17 -4.56
C PRO A 112 8.64 7.76 -5.17
N TRP A 113 8.01 6.81 -4.47
CA TRP A 113 7.82 5.45 -4.92
C TRP A 113 6.49 4.86 -4.46
N ARG A 114 5.73 4.26 -5.40
CA ARG A 114 4.40 3.69 -5.15
C ARG A 114 4.33 2.17 -5.33
N ASN A 115 5.37 1.56 -5.89
CA ASN A 115 5.40 0.12 -6.13
C ASN A 115 5.89 -0.63 -4.88
N LEU A 116 5.33 -1.81 -4.62
CA LEU A 116 5.78 -2.68 -3.54
C LEU A 116 7.23 -3.15 -3.72
N ARG A 117 7.65 -3.39 -4.96
CA ARG A 117 9.04 -3.74 -5.30
C ARG A 117 9.91 -2.49 -5.33
N LEU A 118 11.09 -2.56 -4.75
CA LEU A 118 12.05 -1.45 -4.77
C LEU A 118 12.51 -1.10 -6.21
N PRO A 119 12.88 0.17 -6.45
CA PRO A 119 13.50 0.57 -7.71
C PRO A 119 14.83 -0.15 -7.93
N GLY A 120 15.12 -0.53 -9.17
CA GLY A 120 16.42 -1.09 -9.58
C GLY A 120 17.50 -0.05 -9.87
N SER A 121 17.34 1.20 -9.43
CA SER A 121 18.29 2.30 -9.69
C SER A 121 19.58 2.20 -8.88
N VAL A 122 19.51 1.57 -7.70
CA VAL A 122 20.66 1.32 -6.82
C VAL A 122 20.71 -0.15 -6.43
N ARG A 123 21.91 -0.68 -6.22
CA ARG A 123 22.15 -2.06 -5.82
C ARG A 123 23.05 -2.11 -4.58
N PRO A 124 22.61 -2.70 -3.47
CA PRO A 124 23.47 -2.92 -2.31
C PRO A 124 24.65 -3.83 -2.62
N ARG A 125 25.83 -3.48 -2.10
CA ARG A 125 27.07 -4.25 -2.20
C ARG A 125 27.45 -4.87 -0.86
N HIS A 126 27.41 -4.08 0.21
CA HIS A 126 27.76 -4.51 1.54
C HIS A 126 26.89 -3.84 2.61
N TYR A 127 26.67 -4.55 3.71
CA TYR A 127 25.96 -4.07 4.88
C TYR A 127 26.85 -4.25 6.11
N ASP A 128 27.15 -3.16 6.80
CA ASP A 128 27.75 -3.19 8.13
C ASP A 128 26.66 -2.86 9.15
N LEU A 129 26.32 -3.87 9.97
CA LEU A 129 25.26 -3.81 10.96
C LEU A 129 25.86 -3.90 12.37
N ARG A 130 25.64 -2.86 13.17
CA ARG A 130 25.95 -2.82 14.59
C ARG A 130 24.66 -2.81 15.37
N LEU A 131 24.42 -3.86 16.15
CA LEU A 131 23.18 -4.03 16.91
C LEU A 131 23.48 -4.22 18.40
N ALA A 132 22.84 -3.42 19.24
CA ALA A 132 22.83 -3.55 20.69
C ALA A 132 21.42 -3.94 21.15
N VAL A 133 21.29 -5.06 21.83
CA VAL A 133 20.00 -5.60 22.31
C VAL A 133 19.97 -5.53 23.82
N ASN A 134 18.92 -4.94 24.37
CA ASN A 134 18.64 -4.97 25.80
C ASN A 134 17.51 -5.96 26.08
N MET A 135 17.85 -7.03 26.80
CA MET A 135 16.93 -8.13 27.09
C MET A 135 16.06 -7.90 28.34
N GLU A 136 16.39 -6.91 29.17
CA GLU A 136 15.61 -6.57 30.37
C GLU A 136 14.35 -5.78 30.00
N ASN A 137 14.48 -4.82 29.10
CA ASN A 137 13.39 -3.96 28.64
C ASN A 137 12.89 -4.31 27.22
N PHE A 138 13.44 -5.36 26.60
CA PHE A 138 13.09 -5.83 25.25
C PHE A 138 13.22 -4.76 24.16
N THR A 139 14.28 -3.96 24.23
CA THR A 139 14.59 -2.91 23.24
C THR A 139 15.85 -3.23 22.47
N PHE A 140 16.04 -2.56 21.33
CA PHE A 140 17.29 -2.61 20.59
C PHE A 140 17.61 -1.24 20.01
N SER A 141 18.90 -1.01 19.78
CA SER A 141 19.41 0.16 19.07
C SER A 141 20.59 -0.27 18.19
N GLY A 142 20.92 0.52 17.19
CA GLY A 142 21.98 0.13 16.27
C GLY A 142 22.22 1.13 15.15
N GLU A 143 23.22 0.81 14.35
CA GLU A 143 23.61 1.54 13.16
C GLU A 143 23.72 0.56 11.99
N LEU A 144 23.23 0.97 10.83
CA LEU A 144 23.32 0.23 9.58
C LEU A 144 24.00 1.11 8.54
N SER A 145 25.21 0.74 8.12
CA SER A 145 25.89 1.35 6.98
C SER A 145 25.71 0.49 5.75
N ILE A 146 25.25 1.08 4.65
CA ILE A 146 24.95 0.37 3.40
C ILE A 146 25.86 0.92 2.31
N GLU A 147 26.73 0.06 1.77
CA GLU A 147 27.48 0.38 0.56
C GLU A 147 26.56 0.12 -0.65
N LEU A 148 26.27 1.18 -1.41
CA LEU A 148 25.34 1.15 -2.54
C LEU A 148 26.10 1.45 -3.84
N GLU A 149 25.84 0.63 -4.87
CA GLU A 149 26.22 0.93 -6.24
C GLU A 149 25.05 1.60 -6.96
N CYS A 150 25.29 2.78 -7.55
CA CYS A 150 24.29 3.46 -8.36
C CYS A 150 24.33 2.94 -9.81
N ILE A 151 23.29 2.20 -10.21
CA ILE A 151 23.17 1.66 -11.57
C ILE A 151 22.59 2.72 -12.51
N ASN A 152 21.57 3.44 -12.05
CA ASN A 152 20.92 4.51 -12.80
C ASN A 152 20.87 5.78 -11.94
N ALA A 153 21.19 6.92 -12.53
CA ALA A 153 21.11 8.21 -11.85
C ALA A 153 19.72 8.42 -11.24
N THR A 154 19.68 8.62 -9.92
CA THR A 154 18.45 8.79 -9.16
C THR A 154 18.60 9.89 -8.12
N ARG A 155 17.49 10.56 -7.80
CA ARG A 155 17.40 11.57 -6.74
C ARG A 155 17.03 10.97 -5.38
N PHE A 156 16.50 9.75 -5.37
CA PHE A 156 15.98 9.10 -4.18
C PHE A 156 16.56 7.69 -4.05
N ILE A 157 16.89 7.34 -2.81
CA ILE A 157 17.21 5.97 -2.40
C ILE A 157 16.01 5.48 -1.60
N VAL A 158 15.37 4.41 -2.10
CA VAL A 158 14.18 3.83 -1.50
C VAL A 158 14.58 2.51 -0.85
N LEU A 159 14.23 2.34 0.43
CA LEU A 159 14.58 1.18 1.25
C LEU A 159 13.34 0.73 2.03
N HIS A 160 13.34 -0.52 2.48
CA HIS A 160 12.31 -1.01 3.40
C HIS A 160 12.66 -0.66 4.85
N ALA A 161 11.65 -0.22 5.60
CA ALA A 161 11.70 -0.10 7.05
C ALA A 161 10.29 -0.44 7.58
N ASP A 162 10.19 -1.39 8.50
CA ASP A 162 8.94 -1.74 9.17
C ASP A 162 9.13 -1.67 10.67
N ARG A 163 8.31 -0.86 11.35
CA ARG A 163 8.35 -0.65 12.81
C ARG A 163 9.74 -0.28 13.35
N LEU A 164 10.53 0.45 12.56
CA LEU A 164 11.83 1.00 12.94
C LEU A 164 11.74 2.52 13.06
N GLU A 165 12.24 3.05 14.16
CA GLU A 165 12.42 4.49 14.34
C GLU A 165 13.80 4.90 13.81
N VAL A 166 13.84 5.68 12.73
CA VAL A 166 15.09 6.15 12.11
C VAL A 166 15.49 7.48 12.72
N LEU A 167 16.45 7.46 13.64
CA LEU A 167 16.88 8.66 14.38
C LEU A 167 17.86 9.54 13.60
N THR A 168 18.75 8.93 12.80
CA THR A 168 19.78 9.66 12.04
C THR A 168 20.02 8.96 10.72
N ARG A 169 20.20 9.77 9.66
CA ARG A 169 20.59 9.31 8.32
C ARG A 169 21.69 10.22 7.80
N ARG A 170 22.73 9.64 7.20
CA ARG A 170 23.87 10.38 6.62
C ARG A 170 24.35 9.64 5.38
N MET A 171 24.95 10.40 4.46
CA MET A 171 25.48 9.90 3.20
C MET A 171 26.89 10.45 3.06
N TRP A 172 27.84 9.61 2.68
CA TRP A 172 29.27 9.92 2.62
C TRP A 172 29.86 9.42 1.31
#